data_AF-A0A834DQA8-F1
#
_entry.id   AF-A0A834DQA8-F1
#
_cell.length_a   1.000
_cell.length_b   1.000
_cell.length_c   1.000
_cell.angle_alpha   90.00
_cell.angle_beta   90.00
_cell.angle_gamma   90.00
#
_symmetry.space_group_name_H-M   'P 1'
#
loop_
_entity.id
_entity.type
_entity.pdbx_description
1 polymer ?
#
loop_
_entity_poly.entity_id
_entity_poly.type
_entity_poly.pdbx_seq_one_letter_code
_entity_poly.pdbx_strand_id
1 'polypeptide(L)'
;MDLRGRAVLSWNRLQVLLMLFHTMARIMAEQEVENLSGLSTNPEKDIFVVRENGTTCLMAEFAAKFIVPYDVWASNYVDLITEQADISLTRGAEVKGRCGHNESELQVFWVDRAYMLKMLFVKESHNTSKGLEATWRLSKVQFVYDSSEKTHFKDAVSAGKHTANSHHLSALVTPAGKSYECQAQQTISLASSDPQKTVTMILSAVHIQPFDIISDFVFSEEHKCPVDEREQLEETLPLILGLILGLIIVVTLAIYHIHQKMTANQKLKKPSGINTVHRSEMWMSTLWPRETGSTHHVACTLFPEQSQP
;
A
#
# COMPACT_ATOMS: atom_id res chain seq x y z
N MET A 1 -31.21 15.39 72.82
CA MET A 1 -31.69 15.95 71.54
C MET A 1 -30.72 17.07 71.18
N ASP A 2 -29.98 17.12 70.07
CA ASP A 2 -29.85 16.26 68.91
C ASP A 2 -28.52 16.69 68.22
N LEU A 3 -27.46 15.87 68.33
CA LEU A 3 -26.16 16.12 67.68
C LEU A 3 -25.90 15.11 66.55
N ARG A 4 -26.96 14.43 66.07
CA ARG A 4 -26.88 13.37 65.06
C ARG A 4 -27.16 13.88 63.63
N GLY A 5 -27.48 15.16 63.45
CA GLY A 5 -27.91 15.73 62.17
C GLY A 5 -26.82 16.34 61.26
N ARG A 6 -25.59 16.58 61.73
CA ARG A 6 -24.55 17.27 60.92
C ARG A 6 -23.54 16.35 60.21
N ALA A 7 -23.38 15.10 60.64
CA ALA A 7 -22.41 14.19 60.02
C ALA A 7 -22.94 13.51 58.74
N VAL A 8 -24.26 13.33 58.62
CA VAL A 8 -24.89 12.60 57.49
C VAL A 8 -24.94 13.45 56.21
N LEU A 9 -25.01 14.79 56.34
CA LEU A 9 -25.03 15.68 55.17
C LEU A 9 -23.67 15.81 54.47
N SER A 10 -22.57 15.57 55.20
CA SER A 10 -21.20 15.66 54.68
C SER A 10 -20.83 14.45 53.83
N TRP A 11 -21.27 13.25 54.22
CA TRP A 11 -20.93 12.02 53.51
C TRP A 11 -21.58 11.95 52.12
N ASN A 12 -22.85 12.33 52.01
CA ASN A 12 -23.55 12.37 50.73
C ASN A 12 -22.95 13.42 49.77
N ARG A 13 -22.48 14.57 50.28
CA ARG A 13 -21.81 15.60 49.47
C ARG A 13 -20.48 15.09 48.92
N LEU A 14 -19.70 14.39 49.75
CA LEU A 14 -18.40 13.84 49.36
C LEU A 14 -18.56 12.69 48.34
N GLN A 15 -19.58 11.85 48.51
CA GLN A 15 -19.87 10.73 47.63
C GLN A 15 -20.39 11.20 46.27
N VAL A 16 -21.21 12.26 46.23
CA VAL A 16 -21.63 12.92 44.99
C VAL A 16 -20.44 13.62 44.32
N LEU A 17 -19.52 14.24 45.09
CA LEU A 17 -18.28 14.79 44.54
C LEU A 17 -17.41 13.69 43.92
N LEU A 18 -17.20 12.57 44.62
CA LEU A 18 -16.38 11.46 44.12
C LEU A 18 -16.99 10.80 42.89
N MET A 19 -18.32 10.72 42.80
CA MET A 19 -19.04 10.28 41.60
C MET A 19 -18.85 11.28 40.46
N LEU A 20 -18.97 12.59 40.73
CA LEU A 20 -18.72 13.65 39.75
C LEU A 20 -17.27 13.63 39.26
N PHE A 21 -16.30 13.42 40.15
CA PHE A 21 -14.89 13.23 39.82
C PHE A 21 -14.66 11.95 39.01
N HIS A 22 -15.35 10.83 39.31
CA HIS A 22 -15.28 9.62 38.49
C HIS A 22 -15.92 9.81 37.12
N THR A 23 -17.02 10.57 37.02
CA THR A 23 -17.64 10.88 35.72
C THR A 23 -16.79 11.87 34.92
N MET A 24 -16.18 12.87 35.56
CA MET A 24 -15.24 13.78 34.90
C MET A 24 -13.95 13.06 34.48
N ALA A 25 -13.42 12.15 35.31
CA ALA A 25 -12.29 11.31 34.96
C ALA A 25 -12.59 10.35 33.80
N ARG A 26 -13.83 9.85 33.68
CA ARG A 26 -14.27 9.06 32.51
C ARG A 26 -14.47 9.90 31.24
N ILE A 27 -14.80 11.19 31.38
CA ILE A 27 -14.89 12.13 30.25
C ILE A 27 -13.50 12.61 29.83
N MET A 28 -12.51 12.57 30.73
CA MET A 28 -11.09 12.79 30.46
C MET A 28 -10.32 11.51 30.17
N ALA A 29 -10.95 10.50 29.55
CA ALA A 29 -10.20 9.59 28.68
C ALA A 29 -9.84 10.36 27.40
N GLU A 30 -9.01 11.39 27.59
CA GLU A 30 -8.30 12.09 26.55
C GLU A 30 -7.44 11.01 25.90
N GLN A 31 -7.73 10.71 24.64
CA GLN A 31 -6.91 9.86 23.80
C GLN A 31 -5.53 10.49 23.81
N GLU A 32 -4.63 9.96 24.63
CA GLU A 32 -3.25 10.40 24.72
C GLU A 32 -2.63 10.07 23.35
N VAL A 33 -2.65 11.06 22.47
CA VAL A 33 -1.96 11.00 21.18
C VAL A 33 -0.48 11.07 21.54
N GLU A 34 0.12 9.92 21.81
CA GLU A 34 1.56 9.80 21.89
C GLU A 34 2.09 10.24 20.52
N ASN A 35 2.68 11.43 20.50
CA ASN A 35 3.16 12.09 19.28
C ASN A 35 4.40 11.34 18.78
N LEU A 36 4.17 10.25 18.04
CA LEU A 36 5.21 9.42 17.41
C LEU A 36 5.80 10.08 16.17
N SER A 37 5.37 11.29 15.79
CA SER A 37 5.88 12.05 14.64
C SER A 37 7.38 12.38 14.74
N GLY A 38 8.01 12.14 15.89
CA GLY A 38 9.45 12.22 16.11
C GLY A 38 10.25 10.98 15.67
N LEU A 39 9.62 9.84 15.36
CA LEU A 39 10.32 8.61 14.95
C LEU A 39 10.66 8.56 13.45
N SER A 40 9.91 9.28 12.61
CA SER A 40 10.12 9.28 11.16
C SER A 40 11.23 10.26 10.76
N THR A 41 12.17 9.82 9.93
CA THR A 41 13.24 10.66 9.34
C THR A 41 12.77 11.45 8.11
N ASN A 42 11.60 11.12 7.54
CA ASN A 42 11.03 11.81 6.37
C ASN A 42 10.04 12.90 6.83
N PRO A 43 10.28 14.21 6.54
CA PRO A 43 9.43 15.30 7.00
C PRO A 43 7.98 15.24 6.48
N GLU A 44 7.74 14.53 5.38
CA GLU A 44 6.43 14.43 4.72
C GLU A 44 5.59 13.22 5.17
N LYS A 45 6.20 12.32 5.96
CA LYS A 45 5.57 11.09 6.46
C LYS A 45 5.25 11.22 7.94
N ASP A 46 4.05 10.79 8.32
CA ASP A 46 3.62 10.75 9.73
C ASP A 46 3.00 9.39 10.08
N ILE A 47 2.98 9.08 11.38
CA ILE A 47 2.50 7.81 11.93
C ILE A 47 1.22 8.06 12.72
N PHE A 48 0.19 7.31 12.40
CA PHE A 48 -1.15 7.37 12.97
C PHE A 48 -1.48 6.06 13.67
N VAL A 49 -1.93 6.16 14.91
CA VAL A 49 -2.31 5.02 15.74
C VAL A 49 -3.70 5.27 16.30
N VAL A 50 -4.62 4.35 16.04
CA VAL A 50 -5.95 4.34 16.63
C VAL A 50 -6.00 3.21 17.66
N ARG A 51 -6.43 3.57 18.87
CA ARG A 51 -6.58 2.64 19.99
C ARG A 51 -8.05 2.49 20.35
N GLU A 52 -8.45 1.26 20.63
CA GLU A 52 -9.75 0.91 21.17
C GLU A 52 -9.55 0.03 22.41
N ASN A 53 -10.19 0.38 23.53
CA ASN A 53 -10.03 -0.29 24.82
C ASN A 53 -8.57 -0.41 25.31
N GLY A 54 -7.69 0.52 24.93
CA GLY A 54 -6.27 0.55 25.32
C GLY A 54 -5.35 -0.27 24.42
N THR A 55 -5.88 -0.97 23.42
CA THR A 55 -5.10 -1.74 22.43
C THR A 55 -5.12 -1.07 21.07
N THR A 56 -4.01 -1.13 20.35
CA THR A 56 -3.87 -0.66 18.97
C THR A 56 -4.72 -1.52 18.05
N CYS A 57 -5.60 -0.89 17.29
CA CYS A 57 -6.53 -1.59 16.41
C CYS A 57 -6.40 -1.18 14.93
N LEU A 58 -5.83 0.01 14.68
CA LEU A 58 -5.42 0.46 13.36
C LEU A 58 -4.12 1.25 13.49
N MET A 59 -3.18 0.96 12.59
CA MET A 59 -1.90 1.66 12.50
C MET A 59 -1.66 2.01 11.03
N ALA A 60 -1.21 3.23 10.80
CA ALA A 60 -0.99 3.75 9.46
C ALA A 60 0.19 4.71 9.46
N GLU A 61 1.10 4.55 8.51
CA GLU A 61 2.18 5.46 8.24
C GLU A 61 2.13 5.80 6.75
N PHE A 62 2.09 7.10 6.40
CA PHE A 62 2.06 7.52 5.00
C PHE A 62 2.39 9.00 4.86
N ALA A 63 2.77 9.39 3.65
CA ALA A 63 2.78 10.76 3.18
C ALA A 63 1.58 11.00 2.25
N ALA A 64 0.93 12.15 2.38
CA ALA A 64 -0.20 12.52 1.53
C ALA A 64 -0.10 13.98 1.07
N LYS A 65 -0.41 14.21 -0.21
CA LYS A 65 -0.52 15.54 -0.83
C LYS A 65 -1.84 15.65 -1.57
N PHE A 66 -2.49 16.80 -1.47
CA PHE A 66 -3.74 17.12 -2.16
C PHE A 66 -3.51 18.28 -3.11
N ILE A 67 -3.96 18.13 -4.35
CA ILE A 67 -3.99 19.18 -5.36
C ILE A 67 -5.45 19.59 -5.51
N VAL A 68 -5.78 20.79 -5.03
CA VAL A 68 -7.15 21.31 -4.97
C VAL A 68 -7.31 22.45 -5.97
N PRO A 69 -8.10 22.30 -7.03
CA PRO A 69 -8.46 23.42 -7.89
C PRO A 69 -9.47 24.35 -7.19
N TYR A 70 -9.22 25.66 -7.21
CA TYR A 70 -10.12 26.69 -6.66
C TYR A 70 -10.20 27.90 -7.58
N ASP A 71 -11.30 28.64 -7.55
CA ASP A 71 -11.47 29.80 -8.43
C ASP A 71 -11.07 31.08 -7.71
N VAL A 72 -10.40 31.96 -8.45
CA VAL A 72 -10.07 33.34 -8.06
C VAL A 72 -10.59 34.30 -9.13
N TRP A 73 -10.81 35.55 -8.74
CA TRP A 73 -11.12 36.61 -9.69
C TRP A 73 -9.88 36.96 -10.51
N ALA A 74 -10.02 37.03 -11.83
CA ALA A 74 -9.02 37.61 -12.68
C ALA A 74 -8.81 39.11 -12.36
N SER A 75 -7.72 39.69 -12.87
CA SER A 75 -7.38 41.11 -12.62
C SER A 75 -8.44 42.10 -13.11
N ASN A 76 -9.31 41.69 -14.04
CA ASN A 76 -10.45 42.48 -14.52
C ASN A 76 -11.68 42.40 -13.60
N TYR A 77 -11.66 41.56 -12.56
CA TYR A 77 -12.74 41.35 -11.59
C TYR A 77 -14.08 40.85 -12.20
N VAL A 78 -14.03 40.31 -13.42
CA VAL A 78 -15.21 39.80 -14.12
C VAL A 78 -15.06 38.31 -14.43
N ASP A 79 -13.87 37.90 -14.86
CA ASP A 79 -13.62 36.51 -15.23
C ASP A 79 -13.15 35.69 -14.01
N LEU A 80 -13.57 34.44 -13.94
CA LEU A 80 -13.03 33.45 -12.99
C LEU A 80 -11.87 32.70 -13.65
N ILE A 81 -10.78 32.59 -12.93
CA ILE A 81 -9.66 31.72 -13.28
C ILE A 81 -9.49 30.64 -12.21
N THR A 82 -9.10 29.44 -12.63
CA THR A 82 -8.85 28.33 -11.71
C THR A 82 -7.36 28.26 -11.37
N GLU A 83 -7.05 28.37 -10.09
CA GLU A 83 -5.73 28.12 -9.52
C GLU A 83 -5.69 26.75 -8.82
N GLN A 84 -4.49 26.30 -8.43
CA GLN A 84 -4.29 25.05 -7.73
C GLN A 84 -3.58 25.28 -6.39
N ALA A 85 -4.15 24.72 -5.32
CA ALA A 85 -3.54 24.68 -4.00
C ALA A 85 -2.91 23.31 -3.78
N ASP A 86 -1.63 23.30 -3.41
CA ASP A 86 -0.87 22.12 -3.04
C ASP A 86 -0.84 22.00 -1.51
N ILE A 87 -1.62 21.07 -0.95
CA ILE A 87 -1.78 20.89 0.50
C ILE A 87 -1.15 19.56 0.89
N SER A 88 -0.05 19.61 1.63
CA SER A 88 0.59 18.41 2.18
C SER A 88 0.11 18.13 3.60
N LEU A 89 0.08 16.85 3.95
CA LEU A 89 -0.10 16.41 5.33
C LEU A 89 1.10 16.86 6.17
N THR A 90 0.82 17.50 7.31
CA THR A 90 1.86 18.00 8.22
C THR A 90 2.03 17.06 9.40
N ARG A 91 3.25 16.99 9.95
CA ARG A 91 3.54 16.25 11.19
C ARG A 91 2.71 16.75 12.37
N GLY A 92 2.43 15.83 13.29
CA GLY A 92 1.67 16.13 14.50
C GLY A 92 0.19 16.36 14.21
N ALA A 93 -0.31 15.82 13.10
CA ALA A 93 -1.72 15.86 12.78
C ALA A 93 -2.52 15.07 13.83
N GLU A 94 -3.68 15.59 14.21
CA GLU A 94 -4.54 14.94 15.19
C GLU A 94 -5.24 13.74 14.55
N VAL A 95 -5.23 12.60 15.24
CA VAL A 95 -5.84 11.37 14.77
C VAL A 95 -7.10 11.01 15.56
N LYS A 96 -8.14 10.61 14.84
CA LYS A 96 -9.32 9.92 15.38
C LYS A 96 -9.60 8.69 14.52
N GLY A 97 -10.29 7.71 15.07
CA GLY A 97 -10.68 6.56 14.29
C GLY A 97 -11.64 5.65 15.03
N ARG A 98 -12.10 4.62 14.32
CA ARG A 98 -12.90 3.55 14.87
C ARG A 98 -12.45 2.24 14.25
N CYS A 99 -12.36 1.21 15.06
CA CYS A 99 -12.11 -0.13 14.60
C CYS A 99 -13.39 -0.95 14.71
N GLY A 100 -13.59 -1.82 13.74
CA GLY A 100 -14.73 -2.71 13.68
C GLY A 100 -14.30 -4.01 13.01
N HIS A 101 -15.16 -5.03 13.09
CA HIS A 101 -14.79 -6.35 12.58
C HIS A 101 -14.62 -6.36 11.05
N ASN A 102 -15.50 -5.66 10.33
CA ASN A 102 -15.50 -5.60 8.87
C ASN A 102 -15.26 -4.20 8.32
N GLU A 103 -15.37 -3.17 9.15
CA GLU A 103 -15.18 -1.77 8.75
C GLU A 103 -14.31 -1.09 9.79
N SER A 104 -13.32 -0.34 9.33
CA SER A 104 -12.51 0.52 10.17
C SER A 104 -12.26 1.86 9.50
N GLU A 105 -12.08 2.89 10.32
CA GLU A 105 -12.06 4.27 9.89
C GLU A 105 -10.88 4.99 10.53
N LEU A 106 -10.15 5.74 9.71
CA LEU A 106 -9.09 6.65 10.11
C LEU A 106 -9.46 8.06 9.69
N GLN A 107 -9.41 9.01 10.64
CA GLN A 107 -9.59 10.43 10.42
C GLN A 107 -8.33 11.17 10.91
N VAL A 108 -7.77 11.99 10.02
CA VAL A 108 -6.57 12.79 10.30
C VAL A 108 -6.93 14.26 10.10
N PHE A 109 -6.62 15.11 11.07
CA PHE A 109 -6.90 16.54 11.06
C PHE A 109 -5.62 17.34 11.19
N TRP A 110 -5.43 18.35 10.35
CA TRP A 110 -4.26 19.24 10.44
C TRP A 110 -4.64 20.70 10.14
N VAL A 111 -3.71 21.62 10.48
CA VAL A 111 -3.88 23.08 10.37
C VAL A 111 -5.16 23.54 11.07
N ASP A 112 -5.20 23.46 12.40
CA ASP A 112 -6.36 23.86 13.22
C ASP A 112 -7.71 23.27 12.76
N ARG A 113 -7.67 22.03 12.23
CA ARG A 113 -8.81 21.30 11.64
C ARG A 113 -9.42 21.99 10.40
N ALA A 114 -8.68 22.86 9.72
CA ALA A 114 -9.04 23.37 8.40
C ALA A 114 -9.06 22.24 7.36
N TYR A 115 -8.24 21.21 7.55
CA TYR A 115 -8.18 20.04 6.70
C TYR A 115 -8.49 18.75 7.48
N MET A 116 -9.24 17.85 6.84
CA MET A 116 -9.51 16.51 7.34
C MET A 116 -9.47 15.48 6.22
N LEU A 117 -8.65 14.44 6.42
CA LEU A 117 -8.62 13.23 5.60
C LEU A 117 -9.35 12.13 6.37
N LYS A 118 -10.33 11.52 5.73
CA LYS A 118 -11.03 10.34 6.23
C LYS A 118 -10.85 9.17 5.26
N MET A 119 -10.32 8.07 5.76
CA MET A 119 -10.14 6.82 5.04
C MET A 119 -11.01 5.74 5.68
N LEU A 120 -11.78 5.04 4.84
CA LEU A 120 -12.62 3.92 5.24
C LEU A 120 -12.06 2.63 4.64
N PHE A 121 -11.83 1.65 5.49
CA PHE A 121 -11.36 0.34 5.13
C PHE A 121 -12.48 -0.67 5.33
N VAL A 122 -12.58 -1.63 4.41
CA VAL A 122 -13.56 -2.71 4.48
C VAL A 122 -12.83 -4.04 4.37
N LYS A 123 -13.17 -4.98 5.25
CA LYS A 123 -12.72 -6.37 5.23
C LYS A 123 -13.86 -7.26 4.75
N GLU A 124 -13.62 -7.98 3.67
CA GLU A 124 -14.56 -8.89 3.03
C GLU A 124 -14.01 -10.32 3.13
N SER A 125 -14.91 -11.30 3.26
CA SER A 125 -14.55 -12.70 3.34
C SER A 125 -15.22 -13.45 2.20
N HIS A 126 -14.42 -14.18 1.42
CA HIS A 126 -14.87 -14.95 0.27
C HIS A 126 -14.66 -16.44 0.52
N ASN A 127 -15.69 -17.24 0.23
CA ASN A 127 -15.56 -18.69 0.21
C ASN A 127 -14.94 -19.09 -1.12
N THR A 128 -13.67 -19.51 -1.10
CA THR A 128 -12.98 -20.06 -2.27
C THR A 128 -13.00 -21.59 -2.22
N SER A 129 -12.73 -22.24 -3.35
CA SER A 129 -12.53 -23.70 -3.39
C SER A 129 -11.36 -24.19 -2.53
N LYS A 130 -10.47 -23.28 -2.10
CA LYS A 130 -9.30 -23.55 -1.24
C LYS A 130 -9.55 -23.23 0.24
N GLY A 131 -10.72 -22.68 0.59
CA GLY A 131 -11.07 -22.28 1.96
C GLY A 131 -11.65 -20.86 2.05
N LEU A 132 -11.86 -20.39 3.27
CA LEU A 132 -12.28 -19.01 3.55
C LEU A 132 -11.08 -18.08 3.41
N GLU A 133 -11.10 -17.21 2.39
CA GLU A 133 -10.07 -16.19 2.18
C GLU A 133 -10.67 -14.81 2.50
N ALA A 134 -10.03 -14.07 3.39
CA ALA A 134 -10.46 -12.72 3.75
C ALA A 134 -9.44 -11.71 3.24
N THR A 135 -9.93 -10.62 2.68
CA THR A 135 -9.13 -9.51 2.16
C THR A 135 -9.72 -8.21 2.67
N TRP A 136 -8.87 -7.20 2.82
CA TRP A 136 -9.30 -5.85 3.13
C TRP A 136 -8.82 -4.89 2.06
N ARG A 137 -9.52 -3.75 1.93
CA ARG A 137 -9.21 -2.71 0.96
C ARG A 137 -9.60 -1.34 1.49
N LEU A 138 -8.94 -0.30 0.98
CA LEU A 138 -9.40 1.08 1.09
C LEU A 138 -10.62 1.26 0.18
N SER A 139 -11.79 1.47 0.78
CA SER A 139 -13.08 1.51 0.09
C SER A 139 -13.57 2.92 -0.20
N LYS A 140 -13.17 3.89 0.63
CA LYS A 140 -13.54 5.29 0.46
C LYS A 140 -12.49 6.21 1.04
N VAL A 141 -12.22 7.29 0.32
CA VAL A 141 -11.47 8.45 0.78
C VAL A 141 -12.40 9.66 0.74
N GLN A 142 -12.39 10.44 1.80
CA GLN A 142 -13.07 11.72 1.90
C GLN A 142 -12.06 12.77 2.38
N PHE A 143 -11.99 13.89 1.68
CA PHE A 143 -11.17 15.02 2.03
C PHE A 143 -12.05 16.24 2.25
N VAL A 144 -11.98 16.82 3.44
CA VAL A 144 -12.67 18.07 3.78
C VAL A 144 -11.61 19.17 3.90
N TYR A 145 -11.82 20.28 3.21
CA TYR A 145 -10.91 21.42 3.24
C TYR A 145 -11.66 22.73 3.39
N ASP A 146 -11.06 23.66 4.11
CA ASP A 146 -11.57 25.03 4.28
C ASP A 146 -10.81 25.99 3.38
N SER A 147 -11.46 26.45 2.31
CA SER A 147 -10.92 27.43 1.37
C SER A 147 -10.91 28.87 1.90
N SER A 148 -11.42 29.10 3.13
CA SER A 148 -11.22 30.38 3.83
C SER A 148 -9.84 30.49 4.47
N GLU A 149 -9.13 29.36 4.62
CA GLU A 149 -7.74 29.28 5.09
C GLU A 149 -6.81 29.96 4.07
N LYS A 150 -5.98 30.91 4.53
CA LYS A 150 -5.25 31.85 3.67
C LYS A 150 -3.83 31.42 3.29
N THR A 151 -3.29 30.38 3.91
CA THR A 151 -1.96 29.84 3.59
C THR A 151 -1.95 29.24 2.19
N HIS A 152 -2.98 28.45 1.85
CA HIS A 152 -3.06 27.77 0.56
C HIS A 152 -4.07 28.41 -0.40
N PHE A 153 -5.15 29.01 0.10
CA PHE A 153 -6.20 29.60 -0.74
C PHE A 153 -6.15 31.13 -0.69
N LYS A 154 -5.53 31.73 -1.71
CA LYS A 154 -5.47 33.19 -1.85
C LYS A 154 -6.70 33.66 -2.62
N ASP A 155 -7.49 34.56 -2.01
CA ASP A 155 -8.63 35.21 -2.65
C ASP A 155 -9.65 34.26 -3.33
N ALA A 156 -9.86 33.08 -2.74
CA ALA A 156 -10.85 32.11 -3.23
C ALA A 156 -12.26 32.73 -3.28
N VAL A 157 -12.90 32.64 -4.46
CA VAL A 157 -14.24 33.18 -4.71
C VAL A 157 -15.29 32.50 -3.83
N SER A 158 -15.19 31.18 -3.68
CA SER A 158 -16.11 30.33 -2.91
C SER A 158 -15.50 29.91 -1.56
N ALA A 159 -15.08 30.90 -0.76
CA ALA A 159 -14.49 30.64 0.55
C ALA A 159 -15.43 29.87 1.50
N GLY A 160 -14.87 28.89 2.21
CA GLY A 160 -15.58 28.06 3.18
C GLY A 160 -15.22 26.58 3.07
N LYS A 161 -15.98 25.74 3.78
CA LYS A 161 -15.75 24.29 3.86
C LYS A 161 -16.32 23.56 2.65
N HIS A 162 -15.47 22.75 2.04
CA HIS A 162 -15.78 21.89 0.89
C HIS A 162 -15.48 20.44 1.22
N THR A 163 -16.16 19.52 0.54
CA THR A 163 -15.89 18.09 0.67
C THR A 163 -15.64 17.48 -0.70
N ALA A 164 -14.56 16.71 -0.81
CA ALA A 164 -14.26 15.87 -1.95
C ALA A 164 -14.30 14.38 -1.55
N ASN A 165 -14.86 13.52 -2.40
CA ASN A 165 -15.04 12.10 -2.12
C ASN A 165 -14.56 11.24 -3.28
N SER A 166 -13.96 10.09 -2.97
CA SER A 166 -13.69 9.04 -3.96
C SER A 166 -14.99 8.35 -4.38
N HIS A 167 -15.06 7.89 -5.63
CA HIS A 167 -16.19 7.12 -6.15
C HIS A 167 -15.75 5.68 -6.47
N HIS A 168 -16.48 4.67 -5.96
CA HIS A 168 -16.18 3.23 -6.15
C HIS A 168 -14.71 2.83 -5.95
N LEU A 169 -14.06 3.34 -4.90
CA LEU A 169 -12.65 3.08 -4.65
C LEU A 169 -12.42 1.63 -4.18
N SER A 170 -11.41 0.99 -4.76
CA SER A 170 -10.88 -0.29 -4.32
C SER A 170 -9.37 -0.25 -4.48
N ALA A 171 -8.69 0.28 -3.46
CA ALA A 171 -7.23 0.43 -3.45
C ALA A 171 -6.64 -0.29 -2.23
N LEU A 172 -5.31 -0.46 -2.20
CA LEU A 172 -4.58 -1.09 -1.08
C LEU A 172 -5.13 -2.49 -0.72
N VAL A 173 -5.53 -3.26 -1.74
CA VAL A 173 -6.12 -4.60 -1.53
C VAL A 173 -5.07 -5.52 -0.91
N THR A 174 -5.39 -6.09 0.23
CA THR A 174 -4.44 -6.82 1.07
C THR A 174 -5.11 -8.02 1.75
N PRO A 175 -4.44 -9.17 1.88
CA PRO A 175 -4.96 -10.29 2.66
C PRO A 175 -5.19 -9.92 4.14
N ALA A 176 -6.21 -10.50 4.76
CA ALA A 176 -6.46 -10.33 6.19
C ALA A 176 -5.26 -10.80 7.03
N GLY A 177 -5.02 -10.12 8.16
CA GLY A 177 -3.87 -10.38 9.03
C GLY A 177 -2.51 -9.83 8.53
N LYS A 178 -2.44 -9.25 7.33
CA LYS A 178 -1.23 -8.59 6.80
C LYS A 178 -1.36 -7.07 6.77
N SER A 179 -0.20 -6.41 6.80
CA SER A 179 -0.06 -4.97 6.55
C SER A 179 0.17 -4.70 5.07
N TYR A 180 -0.23 -3.54 4.56
CA TYR A 180 0.08 -3.11 3.19
C TYR A 180 1.30 -2.21 3.20
N GLU A 181 2.28 -2.46 2.34
CA GLU A 181 3.46 -1.62 2.18
C GLU A 181 3.64 -1.19 0.71
N CYS A 182 3.86 0.10 0.46
CA CYS A 182 4.11 0.63 -0.87
C CYS A 182 4.91 1.94 -0.81
N GLN A 183 6.10 1.96 -1.40
CA GLN A 183 6.93 3.15 -1.53
C GLN A 183 6.50 4.02 -2.71
N ALA A 184 6.02 3.41 -3.79
CA ALA A 184 5.55 4.12 -4.98
C ALA A 184 4.38 5.09 -4.69
N GLN A 185 4.31 6.16 -5.49
CA GLN A 185 3.23 7.14 -5.40
C GLN A 185 1.94 6.61 -6.05
N GLN A 186 0.82 6.76 -5.34
CA GLN A 186 -0.51 6.38 -5.79
C GLN A 186 -1.38 7.63 -5.93
N THR A 187 -2.07 7.76 -7.06
CA THR A 187 -2.95 8.90 -7.33
C THR A 187 -4.41 8.48 -7.22
N ILE A 188 -5.18 9.16 -6.37
CA ILE A 188 -6.61 8.92 -6.15
C ILE A 188 -7.39 10.19 -6.45
N SER A 189 -8.31 10.12 -7.42
CA SER A 189 -9.19 11.22 -7.79
C SER A 189 -10.41 11.30 -6.86
N LEU A 190 -10.68 12.50 -6.34
CA LEU A 190 -11.79 12.81 -5.45
C LEU A 190 -12.72 13.82 -6.13
N ALA A 191 -13.98 13.45 -6.33
CA ALA A 191 -15.00 14.36 -6.84
C ALA A 191 -15.31 15.43 -5.79
N SER A 192 -15.14 16.71 -6.14
CA SER A 192 -15.46 17.83 -5.25
C SER A 192 -16.97 18.03 -5.09
N SER A 193 -17.36 18.92 -4.19
CA SER A 193 -18.74 19.40 -4.08
C SER A 193 -19.21 20.14 -5.33
N ASP A 194 -18.26 20.71 -6.08
CA ASP A 194 -18.46 21.21 -7.44
C ASP A 194 -18.24 20.08 -8.46
N PRO A 195 -19.27 19.68 -9.24
CA PRO A 195 -19.17 18.58 -10.20
C PRO A 195 -18.12 18.80 -11.29
N GLN A 196 -17.69 20.03 -11.55
CA GLN A 196 -16.69 20.37 -12.58
C GLN A 196 -15.25 20.27 -12.06
N LYS A 197 -15.06 20.10 -10.74
CA LYS A 197 -13.75 20.11 -10.10
C LYS A 197 -13.42 18.77 -9.48
N THR A 198 -12.23 18.28 -9.79
CA THR A 198 -11.67 17.06 -9.20
C THR A 198 -10.48 17.44 -8.34
N VAL A 199 -10.47 16.99 -7.09
CA VAL A 199 -9.32 17.07 -6.20
C VAL A 199 -8.48 15.82 -6.40
N THR A 200 -7.16 15.98 -6.51
CA THR A 200 -6.25 14.85 -6.67
C THR A 200 -5.52 14.59 -5.35
N MET A 201 -5.63 13.39 -4.81
CA MET A 201 -4.82 12.93 -3.68
C MET A 201 -3.65 12.10 -4.20
N ILE A 202 -2.44 12.42 -3.78
CA ILE A 202 -1.22 11.65 -4.00
C ILE A 202 -0.84 11.04 -2.65
N LEU A 203 -0.76 9.72 -2.60
CA LEU A 203 -0.42 8.93 -1.42
C LEU A 203 0.90 8.20 -1.67
N SER A 204 1.85 8.25 -0.74
CA SER A 204 3.18 7.64 -0.91
C SER A 204 3.77 7.16 0.40
N ALA A 205 4.82 6.33 0.32
CA ALA A 205 5.50 5.75 1.48
C ALA A 205 4.52 5.14 2.49
N VAL A 206 3.58 4.34 1.97
CA VAL A 206 2.43 3.79 2.67
C VAL A 206 2.84 2.52 3.42
N HIS A 207 2.55 2.47 4.71
CA HIS A 207 2.57 1.26 5.53
C HIS A 207 1.32 1.26 6.42
N ILE A 208 0.29 0.48 6.08
CA ILE A 208 -1.02 0.57 6.72
C ILE A 208 -1.56 -0.81 7.09
N GLN A 209 -2.10 -0.94 8.30
CA GLN A 209 -2.83 -2.10 8.76
C GLN A 209 -4.11 -1.68 9.50
N PRO A 210 -5.28 -1.84 8.87
CA PRO A 210 -6.55 -1.37 9.42
C PRO A 210 -7.33 -2.42 10.21
N PHE A 211 -6.87 -3.67 10.21
CA PHE A 211 -7.51 -4.81 10.88
C PHE A 211 -6.45 -5.77 11.45
N ASP A 212 -6.90 -6.63 12.37
CA ASP A 212 -6.17 -7.82 12.81
C ASP A 212 -4.74 -7.51 13.34
N ILE A 213 -4.57 -6.35 13.99
CA ILE A 213 -3.33 -6.01 14.71
C ILE A 213 -3.24 -6.85 15.98
N ILE A 214 -2.13 -7.57 16.14
CA ILE A 214 -1.92 -8.50 17.26
C ILE A 214 -1.10 -7.86 18.38
N SER A 215 -0.15 -6.99 18.01
CA SER A 215 0.81 -6.38 18.94
C SER A 215 0.75 -4.86 18.83
N ASP A 216 0.80 -4.18 19.98
CA ASP A 216 0.80 -2.72 20.00
C ASP A 216 2.02 -2.15 19.28
N PHE A 217 1.77 -1.14 18.43
CA PHE A 217 2.79 -0.42 17.66
C PHE A 217 3.65 -1.27 16.71
N VAL A 218 3.20 -2.47 16.36
CA VAL A 218 3.94 -3.37 15.45
C VAL A 218 3.03 -3.84 14.34
N PHE A 219 3.46 -3.60 13.10
CA PHE A 219 2.80 -4.15 11.93
C PHE A 219 2.98 -5.66 11.83
N SER A 220 1.97 -6.35 11.31
CA SER A 220 2.07 -7.73 10.85
C SER A 220 2.91 -7.83 9.58
N GLU A 221 3.14 -9.06 9.10
CA GLU A 221 3.81 -9.34 7.83
C GLU A 221 3.32 -8.41 6.70
N GLU A 222 4.27 -7.84 5.98
CA GLU A 222 4.02 -6.90 4.89
C GLU A 222 3.50 -7.59 3.62
N HIS A 223 2.56 -6.93 2.96
CA HIS A 223 2.11 -7.24 1.61
C HIS A 223 2.48 -6.06 0.71
N LYS A 224 3.50 -6.27 -0.12
CA LYS A 224 4.04 -5.23 -0.99
C LYS A 224 3.11 -4.98 -2.17
N CYS A 225 3.06 -3.72 -2.61
CA CYS A 225 2.28 -3.36 -3.77
C CYS A 225 2.90 -3.89 -5.08
N PRO A 226 2.08 -4.20 -6.10
CA PRO A 226 2.59 -4.73 -7.38
C PRO A 226 3.53 -3.80 -8.14
N VAL A 227 3.55 -2.50 -7.81
CA VAL A 227 4.42 -1.52 -8.44
C VAL A 227 5.86 -1.70 -7.93
N ASP A 228 6.05 -1.69 -6.62
CA ASP A 228 7.36 -1.93 -6.00
C ASP A 228 7.93 -3.30 -6.37
N GLU A 229 7.08 -4.34 -6.45
CA GLU A 229 7.52 -5.67 -6.87
C GLU A 229 8.04 -5.69 -8.32
N ARG A 230 7.43 -4.90 -9.21
CA ARG A 230 7.88 -4.78 -10.60
C ARG A 230 9.20 -4.03 -10.71
N GLU A 231 9.35 -2.92 -10.00
CA GLU A 231 10.61 -2.17 -9.97
C GLU A 231 11.75 -3.06 -9.46
N GLN A 232 11.51 -3.82 -8.39
CA GLN A 232 12.50 -4.78 -7.88
C GLN A 232 12.84 -5.86 -8.91
N LEU A 233 11.84 -6.38 -9.65
CA LEU A 233 12.08 -7.38 -10.69
C LEU A 233 12.92 -6.81 -11.85
N GLU A 234 12.65 -5.58 -12.27
CA GLU A 234 13.38 -4.90 -13.36
C GLU A 234 14.83 -4.61 -12.98
N GLU A 235 15.11 -4.25 -11.72
CA GLU A 235 16.48 -4.07 -11.24
C GLU A 235 17.24 -5.40 -11.08
N THR A 236 16.55 -6.45 -10.64
CA THR A 236 17.19 -7.74 -10.35
C THR A 236 17.44 -8.58 -11.62
N LEU A 237 16.58 -8.44 -12.64
CA LEU A 237 16.66 -9.18 -13.89
C LEU A 237 18.02 -9.04 -14.61
N PRO A 238 18.57 -7.83 -14.87
CA PRO A 238 19.86 -7.69 -15.54
C PRO A 238 21.01 -8.28 -14.72
N LEU A 239 20.93 -8.22 -13.39
CA LEU A 239 21.95 -8.80 -12.51
C LEU A 239 21.97 -10.33 -12.60
N ILE A 240 20.79 -10.97 -12.53
CA ILE A 240 20.66 -12.43 -12.67
C ILE A 240 21.10 -12.88 -14.06
N LEU A 241 20.65 -12.21 -15.12
CA LEU A 241 21.06 -12.53 -16.50
C LEU A 241 22.57 -12.38 -16.69
N GLY A 242 23.16 -11.31 -16.14
CA GLY A 242 24.60 -11.09 -16.16
C GLY A 242 25.39 -12.19 -15.46
N LEU A 243 24.92 -12.65 -14.29
CA LEU A 243 25.55 -13.74 -13.54
C LEU A 243 25.48 -15.08 -14.27
N ILE A 244 24.32 -15.41 -14.87
CA ILE A 244 24.14 -16.65 -15.64
C ILE A 244 25.04 -16.64 -16.87
N LEU A 245 25.04 -15.55 -17.64
CA LEU A 245 25.89 -15.41 -18.83
C LEU A 245 27.38 -15.46 -18.46
N GLY A 246 27.78 -14.78 -17.38
CA GLY A 246 29.14 -14.82 -16.86
C GLY A 246 29.59 -16.24 -16.48
N LEU A 247 28.75 -16.99 -15.77
CA LEU A 247 29.03 -18.38 -15.42
C LEU A 247 29.19 -19.27 -16.65
N ILE A 248 28.32 -19.12 -17.66
CA ILE A 248 28.41 -19.88 -18.92
C ILE A 248 29.75 -19.62 -19.62
N ILE A 249 30.19 -18.35 -19.68
CA ILE A 249 31.47 -17.98 -20.28
C ILE A 249 32.65 -18.62 -19.52
N VAL A 250 32.66 -18.54 -18.18
CA VAL A 250 33.74 -19.13 -17.37
C VAL A 250 33.81 -20.65 -17.56
N VAL A 251 32.66 -21.34 -17.55
CA VAL A 251 32.60 -22.79 -17.73
C VAL A 251 33.08 -23.20 -19.13
N THR A 252 32.63 -22.50 -20.17
CA THR A 252 33.04 -22.79 -21.56
C THR A 252 34.54 -22.59 -21.76
N LEU A 253 35.13 -21.53 -21.20
CA LEU A 253 36.58 -21.30 -21.22
C LEU A 253 37.36 -22.36 -20.45
N ALA A 254 36.87 -22.78 -19.27
CA ALA A 254 37.49 -23.84 -18.49
C ALA A 254 37.52 -25.17 -19.25
N ILE A 255 36.39 -25.57 -19.84
CA ILE A 255 36.29 -26.78 -20.68
C ILE A 255 37.26 -26.68 -21.86
N TYR A 256 37.29 -25.53 -22.55
CA TYR A 256 38.20 -25.30 -23.67
C TYR A 256 39.66 -25.47 -23.27
N HIS A 257 40.09 -24.86 -22.17
CA HIS A 257 41.47 -24.99 -21.66
C HIS A 257 41.83 -26.41 -21.26
N ILE A 258 40.91 -27.13 -20.60
CA ILE A 258 41.11 -28.53 -20.22
C ILE A 258 41.25 -29.39 -21.48
N HIS A 259 40.37 -29.23 -22.47
CA HIS A 259 40.42 -29.96 -23.72
C HIS A 259 41.73 -29.71 -24.48
N GLN A 260 42.17 -28.46 -24.57
CA GLN A 260 43.43 -28.10 -25.20
C GLN A 260 44.63 -28.74 -24.50
N LYS A 261 44.67 -28.72 -23.16
CA LYS A 261 45.73 -29.40 -22.38
C LYS A 261 45.73 -30.91 -22.62
N MET A 262 44.56 -31.56 -22.58
CA MET A 262 44.46 -33.01 -22.82
C MET A 262 44.89 -33.37 -24.24
N THR A 263 44.50 -32.59 -25.25
CA THR A 263 44.86 -32.81 -26.65
C THR A 263 46.35 -32.57 -26.91
N ALA A 264 46.98 -31.59 -26.25
CA ALA A 264 48.43 -31.37 -26.33
C ALA A 264 49.23 -32.53 -25.70
N ASN A 265 48.79 -33.03 -24.55
CA ASN A 265 49.43 -34.17 -23.87
C ASN A 265 49.28 -35.50 -24.64
N GLN A 266 48.20 -35.68 -25.40
CA GLN A 266 48.01 -36.84 -26.28
C GLN A 266 49.04 -36.90 -27.42
N LYS A 267 49.52 -35.75 -27.92
CA LYS A 267 50.55 -35.70 -28.98
C LYS A 267 51.95 -36.10 -28.50
N LEU A 268 52.20 -36.11 -27.19
CA LEU A 268 53.50 -36.44 -26.58
C LEU A 268 53.62 -37.90 -26.11
N LYS A 269 52.53 -38.68 -26.17
CA LYS A 269 52.53 -40.11 -25.80
C LYS A 269 52.16 -40.98 -27.01
N LYS A 270 53.07 -41.05 -27.99
CA LYS A 270 53.04 -42.04 -29.08
C LYS A 270 54.16 -43.06 -28.83
N PRO A 271 53.87 -44.31 -28.40
CA PRO A 271 54.83 -45.40 -28.53
C PRO A 271 54.88 -45.85 -30.00
N SER A 272 56.08 -46.13 -30.47
CA SER A 272 56.41 -46.66 -31.79
C SER A 272 56.01 -48.14 -31.96
N GLY A 273 55.53 -48.50 -33.15
CA GLY A 273 55.39 -49.88 -33.67
C GLY A 273 53.92 -50.24 -33.99
N ILE A 274 53.41 -50.22 -35.23
CA ILE A 274 53.62 -51.14 -36.39
C ILE A 274 53.20 -52.58 -35.97
N ASN A 275 52.21 -53.31 -36.51
CA ASN A 275 51.60 -53.34 -37.86
C ASN A 275 50.26 -54.13 -37.92
N THR A 276 49.48 -53.80 -38.96
CA THR A 276 48.62 -54.65 -39.85
C THR A 276 47.26 -55.26 -39.45
N VAL A 277 46.22 -54.72 -40.13
CA VAL A 277 45.26 -55.40 -41.05
C VAL A 277 44.20 -56.37 -40.48
N HIS A 278 42.90 -56.03 -40.53
CA HIS A 278 41.92 -56.40 -41.60
C HIS A 278 40.45 -56.02 -41.22
N ARG A 279 39.80 -55.24 -42.09
CA ARG A 279 38.41 -55.38 -42.63
C ARG A 279 37.28 -56.00 -41.77
N SER A 280 36.20 -55.23 -41.55
CA SER A 280 34.84 -55.51 -42.09
C SER A 280 33.80 -54.47 -41.64
N GLU A 281 32.91 -54.12 -42.55
CA GLU A 281 31.74 -53.23 -42.40
C GLU A 281 30.53 -53.90 -41.70
N MET A 282 29.53 -53.05 -41.36
CA MET A 282 28.08 -53.33 -41.22
C MET A 282 27.64 -53.92 -39.85
N TRP A 283 26.68 -53.36 -39.08
CA TRP A 283 25.31 -52.91 -39.39
C TRP A 283 24.72 -51.86 -38.41
N MET A 284 23.68 -51.14 -38.89
CA MET A 284 22.58 -50.40 -38.19
C MET A 284 21.91 -51.24 -37.08
N SER A 285 21.14 -50.77 -36.09
CA SER A 285 20.09 -49.71 -35.95
C SER A 285 19.72 -49.66 -34.44
N THR A 286 19.09 -48.66 -33.82
CA THR A 286 17.65 -48.24 -33.84
C THR A 286 17.53 -47.22 -32.68
N LEU A 287 16.86 -46.06 -32.74
CA LEU A 287 15.40 -45.86 -32.78
C LEU A 287 15.10 -44.36 -32.98
N TRP A 288 14.31 -44.07 -34.01
CA TRP A 288 13.37 -42.94 -34.08
C TRP A 288 11.97 -43.46 -33.75
N PRO A 289 11.02 -42.60 -33.35
CA PRO A 289 9.63 -42.78 -33.76
C PRO A 289 9.17 -41.70 -34.74
N ARG A 290 8.33 -42.16 -35.66
CA ARG A 290 7.75 -41.47 -36.82
C ARG A 290 6.30 -41.07 -36.49
N GLU A 291 5.87 -39.92 -37.01
CA GLU A 291 4.49 -39.45 -36.99
C GLU A 291 3.51 -40.39 -37.72
N THR A 292 2.28 -40.45 -37.22
CA THR A 292 1.07 -40.73 -38.00
C THR A 292 -0.02 -39.75 -37.56
N GLY A 293 -0.57 -39.00 -38.51
CA GLY A 293 -1.63 -38.02 -38.27
C GLY A 293 -3.03 -38.63 -38.12
N SER A 294 -3.94 -37.86 -37.53
CA SER A 294 -5.37 -37.87 -37.85
C SER A 294 -6.00 -36.56 -37.35
N THR A 295 -6.53 -35.80 -38.29
CA THR A 295 -7.36 -34.61 -38.13
C THR A 295 -8.76 -34.97 -37.64
N HIS A 296 -9.23 -34.40 -36.53
CA HIS A 296 -10.66 -34.14 -36.27
C HIS A 296 -10.86 -32.91 -35.38
N HIS A 297 -11.78 -32.06 -35.81
CA HIS A 297 -12.35 -30.86 -35.18
C HIS A 297 -12.77 -31.06 -33.71
N VAL A 298 -12.65 -30.02 -32.86
CA VAL A 298 -13.77 -29.34 -32.16
C VAL A 298 -13.36 -27.92 -31.70
N ALA A 299 -14.08 -26.95 -32.25
CA ALA A 299 -14.45 -25.60 -31.79
C ALA A 299 -13.65 -24.84 -30.70
N CYS A 300 -13.04 -23.73 -31.12
CA CYS A 300 -13.07 -22.46 -30.37
C CYS A 300 -14.26 -21.63 -30.88
N THR A 301 -15.25 -21.39 -30.03
CA THR A 301 -16.31 -20.41 -30.26
C THR A 301 -16.02 -19.15 -29.45
N LEU A 302 -15.62 -18.11 -30.19
CA LEU A 302 -16.12 -16.73 -30.17
C LEU A 302 -16.71 -16.17 -28.86
N PHE A 303 -16.19 -15.02 -28.42
CA PHE A 303 -17.02 -13.84 -28.21
C PHE A 303 -16.33 -12.60 -28.81
N PRO A 304 -17.06 -11.70 -29.51
CA PRO A 304 -16.47 -10.72 -30.39
C PRO A 304 -16.25 -9.36 -29.73
N GLU A 305 -15.27 -8.67 -30.30
CA GLU A 305 -15.05 -7.24 -30.31
C GLU A 305 -16.26 -6.50 -30.92
N GLN A 306 -16.69 -5.43 -30.27
CA GLN A 306 -17.63 -4.48 -30.86
C GLN A 306 -17.16 -3.05 -30.57
N SER A 307 -16.72 -2.36 -31.62
CA SER A 307 -16.54 -0.91 -31.64
C SER A 307 -17.39 -0.29 -32.75
N GLN A 308 -18.28 0.61 -32.32
CA GLN A 308 -18.64 1.91 -32.92
C GLN A 308 -19.56 1.97 -34.15
N PRO A 309 -20.23 3.12 -34.41
CA PRO A 309 -20.09 4.46 -33.80
C PRO A 309 -21.13 4.83 -32.73
#